data_AF-A0A4U7D3F1-F1
#
_entry.id   AF-A0A4U7D3F1-F1
#
_cell.length_a   1.000
_cell.length_b   1.000
_cell.length_c   1.000
_cell.angle_alpha   90.00
_cell.angle_beta   90.00
_cell.angle_gamma   90.00
#
_symmetry.space_group_name_H-M   'P 1'
#
loop_
_entity.id
_entity.type
_entity.pdbx_description
1 polymer ?
#
loop_
_entity_poly.entity_id
_entity_poly.type
_entity_poly.pdbx_seq_one_letter_code
_entity_poly.pdbx_strand_id
1 'polypeptide(L)' 'EVGIVGNASNGTLNEIRISVAGAAGSDQIDLSETTIEAVGPNGQENLVFNATDDTDNLTATQFGVKDDTGSFVSADNA' A
#
# COMPACT_ATOMS: atom_id res chain seq x y z
N GLU A 1 4.33 9.34 6.17
CA GLU A 1 2.97 8.80 6.13
C GLU A 1 1.99 9.94 5.97
N VAL A 2 1.05 9.83 5.03
CA VAL A 2 -0.08 10.76 4.91
C VAL A 2 -1.35 9.96 4.64
N GLY A 3 -2.41 10.24 5.39
CA GLY A 3 -3.76 9.74 5.12
C GLY A 3 -4.55 10.75 4.31
N ILE A 4 -5.22 10.30 3.25
CA ILE A 4 -6.11 11.12 2.41
C ILE A 4 -7.55 10.83 2.82
N VAL A 5 -8.22 11.86 3.33
CA VAL A 5 -9.60 11.76 3.82
C VAL A 5 -10.55 11.65 2.64
N GLY A 6 -11.41 10.63 2.64
CA GLY A 6 -12.46 10.46 1.65
C GLY A 6 -13.71 11.27 1.98
N ASN A 7 -14.07 11.34 3.26
CA ASN A 7 -15.15 12.19 3.73
C ASN A 7 -14.91 12.58 5.20
N ALA A 8 -14.81 13.90 5.43
CA ALA A 8 -14.47 14.46 6.73
C ALA A 8 -15.65 14.39 7.73
N SER A 9 -16.89 14.28 7.25
CA SER A 9 -18.09 14.28 8.09
C SER A 9 -18.39 12.91 8.72
N ASN A 10 -18.02 11.83 8.06
CA ASN A 10 -18.18 10.46 8.56
C ASN A 10 -16.84 9.81 8.98
N GLY A 11 -15.72 10.55 8.85
CA GLY A 11 -14.40 10.10 9.28
C GLY A 11 -13.80 8.99 8.42
N THR A 12 -14.28 8.80 7.18
CA THR A 12 -13.77 7.73 6.31
C THR A 12 -12.47 8.14 5.63
N LEU A 13 -11.47 7.28 5.72
CA LEU A 13 -10.19 7.39 5.04
C LEU A 13 -10.30 6.78 3.63
N ASN A 14 -9.77 7.47 2.61
CA ASN A 14 -9.79 7.00 1.23
C ASN A 14 -8.48 6.30 0.84
N GLU A 15 -7.33 6.83 1.28
CA GLU A 15 -6.01 6.32 0.91
C GLU A 15 -5.01 6.54 2.07
N ILE A 16 -4.10 5.60 2.27
CA ILE A 16 -2.89 5.78 3.10
C ILE A 16 -1.68 5.66 2.18
N ARG A 17 -0.78 6.63 2.25
CA ARG A 17 0.52 6.57 1.54
C ARG A 17 1.64 6.31 2.53
N ILE A 18 2.28 5.16 2.37
CA ILE A 18 3.42 4.71 3.16
C ILE A 18 4.66 4.76 2.26
N SER A 19 5.73 5.36 2.75
CA SER A 19 7.03 5.32 2.08
C SER A 19 7.90 4.30 2.78
N VAL A 20 8.42 3.34 2.02
CA VAL A 20 9.31 2.28 2.50
C VAL A 20 10.71 2.57 1.97
N ALA A 21 11.72 2.40 2.82
CA ALA A 21 13.12 2.58 2.44
C ALA A 21 13.98 1.55 3.16
N GLY A 22 14.94 0.97 2.43
CA GLY A 22 15.98 0.13 3.00
C GLY A 22 16.93 0.92 3.90
N ALA A 23 17.42 0.27 4.96
CA ALA A 23 18.52 0.82 5.75
C ALA A 23 19.83 0.85 4.95
N ALA A 24 20.79 1.67 5.36
CA ALA A 24 22.11 1.68 4.73
C ALA A 24 22.76 0.30 4.80
N GLY A 25 23.17 -0.23 3.65
CA GLY A 25 23.74 -1.58 3.54
C GLY A 25 22.72 -2.72 3.59
N SER A 26 21.42 -2.43 3.58
CA SER A 26 20.39 -3.45 3.32
C SER A 26 20.28 -3.74 1.83
N ASP A 27 19.90 -4.97 1.52
CA ASP A 27 19.48 -5.37 0.18
C ASP A 27 18.13 -4.73 -0.17
N GLN A 28 17.70 -4.92 -1.42
CA GLN A 28 16.41 -4.44 -1.88
C GLN A 28 15.27 -5.09 -1.07
N ILE A 29 14.29 -4.28 -0.68
CA ILE A 29 13.06 -4.75 -0.05
C ILE A 29 12.13 -5.18 -1.17
N ASP A 30 11.79 -6.48 -1.21
CA ASP A 30 10.76 -7.01 -2.10
C ASP A 30 9.37 -6.70 -1.52
N LEU A 31 8.63 -5.80 -2.16
CA LEU A 31 7.29 -5.43 -1.73
C LEU A 31 6.22 -6.36 -2.31
N SER A 32 6.55 -7.20 -3.28
CA SER A 32 5.65 -8.20 -3.85
C SER A 32 5.35 -9.34 -2.87
N GLU A 33 6.29 -9.66 -1.98
CA GLU A 33 6.13 -10.65 -0.91
C GLU A 33 5.77 -10.03 0.46
N THR A 34 5.60 -8.72 0.52
CA THR A 34 5.29 -8.00 1.76
C THR A 34 3.80 -8.12 2.12
N THR A 35 3.51 -8.22 3.43
CA THR A 35 2.15 -8.12 3.98
C THR A 35 2.05 -6.89 4.86
N ILE A 36 0.95 -6.13 4.74
CA ILE A 36 0.64 -5.00 5.63
C ILE A 36 -0.48 -5.39 6.58
N GLU A 37 -0.23 -5.36 7.87
CA GLU A 37 -1.27 -5.56 8.89
C GLU A 37 -1.86 -4.21 9.30
N ALA A 38 -3.07 -3.92 8.82
CA ALA A 38 -3.78 -2.70 9.13
C ALA A 38 -4.75 -2.92 10.30
N VAL A 39 -4.62 -2.15 11.38
CA VAL A 39 -5.48 -2.23 12.56
C VAL A 39 -6.29 -0.95 12.71
N GLY A 40 -7.62 -1.09 12.73
CA GLY A 40 -8.55 0.01 12.93
C GLY A 40 -9.60 -0.29 13.99
N PRO A 41 -10.53 0.64 14.25
CA PRO A 41 -11.59 0.47 15.25
C PRO A 41 -12.50 -0.75 15.01
N ASN A 42 -12.53 -1.27 13.77
CA ASN A 42 -13.35 -2.41 13.36
C ASN A 42 -12.59 -3.74 13.32
N GLY A 43 -11.31 -3.78 13.75
CA GLY A 43 -10.49 -4.99 13.74
C GLY A 43 -9.20 -4.84 12.93
N GLN A 44 -8.60 -5.98 12.57
CA GLN A 44 -7.40 -6.06 11.74
C GLN A 44 -7.73 -6.60 10.35
N GLU A 45 -6.98 -6.14 9.36
CA GLU A 45 -6.98 -6.66 7.99
C GLU A 45 -5.54 -6.89 7.53
N ASN A 46 -5.33 -7.96 6.77
CA ASN A 46 -4.03 -8.27 6.18
C ASN A 46 -4.07 -7.92 4.70
N LEU A 47 -3.34 -6.87 4.32
CA LEU A 47 -3.25 -6.44 2.93
C LEU A 47 -2.08 -7.15 2.25
N VAL A 48 -2.35 -7.77 1.11
CA VAL A 48 -1.35 -8.43 0.27
C VAL A 48 -1.08 -7.62 -0.99
N PHE A 49 0.10 -7.80 -1.58
CA PHE A 49 0.45 -7.10 -2.81
C PHE A 49 -0.51 -7.43 -3.95
N ASN A 50 -0.95 -6.40 -4.66
CA ASN A 50 -1.72 -6.58 -5.89
C ASN A 50 -0.77 -6.89 -7.06
N ALA A 51 -0.68 -8.17 -7.42
CA ALA A 51 0.18 -8.63 -8.51
C ALA A 51 -0.32 -8.26 -9.92
N THR A 52 -1.40 -7.48 -10.04
CA THR A 52 -1.90 -6.99 -11.32
C THR A 52 -1.44 -5.57 -11.58
N ASP A 53 -0.99 -5.31 -12.81
CA ASP A 53 -0.69 -3.96 -13.31
C ASP A 53 -1.96 -3.08 -13.42
N ASP A 54 -3.14 -3.66 -13.17
CA ASP A 54 -4.42 -2.99 -13.06
C ASP A 54 -4.74 -2.69 -11.59
N THR A 55 -4.63 -1.40 -11.25
CA THR A 55 -4.80 -0.87 -9.89
C THR A 55 -6.08 -0.06 -9.73
N ASP A 56 -6.90 0.06 -10.79
CA ASP A 56 -8.22 0.69 -10.70
C ASP A 56 -9.20 -0.18 -9.87
N ASN A 57 -8.81 -1.42 -9.56
CA ASN A 57 -9.57 -2.39 -8.77
C ASN A 57 -8.78 -3.00 -7.60
N LEU A 58 -8.00 -2.20 -6.84
CA LEU A 58 -7.51 -2.68 -5.54
C LEU A 58 -8.70 -3.12 -4.68
N THR A 59 -8.73 -4.40 -4.32
CA THR A 59 -9.74 -4.90 -3.39
C THR A 59 -9.42 -4.45 -1.96
N ALA A 60 -10.40 -4.58 -1.05
CA ALA A 60 -10.25 -4.15 0.34
C ALA A 60 -9.08 -4.83 1.09
N THR A 61 -8.56 -5.95 0.58
CA THR A 61 -7.49 -6.75 1.20
C THR A 61 -6.16 -6.63 0.44
N GLN A 62 -5.98 -5.58 -0.37
CA GLN A 62 -4.81 -5.42 -1.22
C GLN A 62 -4.17 -4.04 -1.08
N PHE A 63 -2.88 -3.97 -1.38
CA PHE A 63 -2.15 -2.72 -1.58
C PHE A 63 -1.42 -2.71 -2.92
N GLY A 64 -1.21 -1.51 -3.47
CA GLY A 64 -0.37 -1.28 -4.65
C GLY A 64 0.90 -0.52 -4.29
N VAL A 65 1.94 -0.71 -5.08
CA VAL A 65 3.24 -0.03 -4.93
C VAL A 65 3.39 1.02 -6.02
N LYS A 66 3.90 2.20 -5.66
CA LYS A 66 4.24 3.27 -6.60
C LYS A 66 5.73 3.54 -6.58
N ASP A 67 6.29 3.78 -7.76
CA ASP A 67 7.66 4.28 -7.91
C ASP A 67 7.77 5.77 -7.51
N ASP A 68 8.98 6.31 -7.64
CA ASP A 68 9.29 7.72 -7.32
C ASP A 68 8.62 8.73 -8.27
N THR A 69 8.16 8.28 -9.43
CA THR A 69 7.35 9.06 -10.38
C THR A 69 5.86 9.06 -10.02
N GLY A 70 5.45 8.22 -9.06
CA GLY A 70 4.07 8.02 -8.66
C GLY A 70 3.30 7.03 -9.54
N SER A 71 3.99 6.31 -10.42
CA SER A 71 3.42 5.27 -11.27
C SER A 71 3.35 3.95 -10.53
N PHE A 72 2.28 3.18 -10.73
CA PHE A 72 2.20 1.85 -10.14
C PHE A 72 3.17 0.88 -10.82
N VAL A 73 3.71 -0.06 -10.04
CA VAL A 73 4.68 -1.06 -10.53
C VAL A 73 4.11 -2.47 -10.45
N SER A 74 4.55 -3.32 -11.39
CA SER A 74 4.22 -4.75 -11.42
C SER A 74 5.00 -5.53 -10.35
N ALA A 75 4.61 -6.79 -10.10
CA ALA A 75 5.29 -7.66 -9.14
C ALA A 75 6.82 -7.75 -9.36
N ASP A 76 7.25 -7.87 -10.62
CA ASP A 76 8.68 -8.00 -10.97
C ASP A 76 9.49 -6.74 -10.62
N ASN A 77 8.82 -5.61 -10.36
CA ASN A 77 9.43 -4.32 -10.10
C ASN A 77 9.03 -3.74 -8.72
N ALA A 78 8.31 -4.51 -7.90
CA ALA A 78 7.76 -4.10 -6.62
C ALA A 78 8.71 -4.38 -5.45
#